data_AF-A0A8T7ACN4-F1
#
_entry.id   AF-A0A8T7ACN4-F1
#
_cell.length_a   1.000
_cell.length_b   1.000
_cell.length_c   1.000
_cell.angle_alpha   90.00
_cell.angle_beta   90.00
_cell.angle_gamma   90.00
#
_symmetry.space_group_name_H-M   'P 1'
#
loop_
_entity.id
_entity.type
_entity.pdbx_description
1 polymer ?
#
loop_
_entity_poly.entity_id
_entity_poly.type
_entity_poly.pdbx_seq_one_letter_code
_entity_poly.pdbx_strand_id
1 'polypeptide(L)'
;MFKQIFRITFITLVWKQNKQLIVSTLILFGYLWLVGSLHADYLNYAELLEDQSVAGRSFVLKWAALAGGVLIYLGYHFVRGSRRRKIKAKEITRPGGEKEKIKLMIESEKAGPDPFAGIRAKQHLRSRAEMMIDKSDQE
;
A
#
# COMPACT_ATOMS: atom_id res chain seq x y z
N MET A 1 13.45 -31.81 17.68
CA MET A 1 13.85 -31.42 16.30
C MET A 1 12.81 -30.53 15.62
N PHE A 2 11.53 -30.91 15.54
CA PHE A 2 10.47 -30.06 14.94
C PHE A 2 10.36 -28.64 15.53
N LYS A 3 10.46 -28.47 16.86
CA LYS A 3 10.44 -27.13 17.49
C LYS A 3 11.55 -26.18 17.01
N GLN A 4 12.72 -26.71 16.65
CA GLN A 4 13.85 -25.91 16.15
C GLN A 4 13.67 -25.51 14.68
N ILE A 5 13.14 -26.42 13.86
CA ILE A 5 12.85 -26.15 12.45
C ILE A 5 11.78 -25.07 12.35
N PHE A 6 10.70 -25.17 13.13
CA PHE A 6 9.67 -24.12 13.21
C PHE A 6 10.24 -22.76 13.60
N ARG A 7 11.17 -22.69 14.57
CA ARG A 7 11.84 -21.43 14.94
C ARG A 7 12.63 -20.83 13.78
N ILE A 8 13.41 -21.63 13.06
CA ILE A 8 14.22 -21.16 11.93
C ILE A 8 13.33 -20.72 10.76
N THR A 9 12.25 -21.45 10.46
CA THR A 9 11.27 -21.05 9.45
C THR A 9 10.56 -19.76 9.85
N PHE A 10 10.19 -19.59 11.13
CA PHE A 10 9.59 -18.33 11.60
C PHE A 10 10.55 -17.15 11.48
N ILE A 11 11.82 -17.33 11.86
CA ILE A 11 12.86 -16.29 11.75
C ILE A 11 13.05 -15.88 10.29
N THR A 12 13.15 -16.85 9.37
CA THR A 12 13.33 -16.56 7.94
C THR A 12 12.08 -15.93 7.32
N LEU A 13 10.88 -16.30 7.76
CA LEU A 13 9.61 -15.73 7.27
C LEU A 13 9.39 -14.31 7.80
N VAL A 14 9.63 -14.08 9.09
CA VAL A 14 9.63 -12.75 9.71
C VAL A 14 10.67 -11.86 9.05
N TRP A 15 11.88 -12.37 8.79
CA TRP A 15 12.92 -11.63 8.06
C TRP A 15 12.48 -11.31 6.62
N LYS A 16 11.94 -12.26 5.88
CA LYS A 16 11.53 -12.07 4.48
C LYS A 16 10.40 -11.04 4.33
N GLN A 17 9.43 -11.05 5.24
CA GLN A 17 8.27 -10.18 5.20
C GLN A 17 8.53 -8.80 5.82
N ASN A 18 9.32 -8.74 6.91
CA ASN A 18 9.52 -7.53 7.69
C ASN A 18 10.94 -6.96 7.62
N LYS A 19 11.84 -7.47 6.76
CA LYS A 19 13.23 -6.98 6.60
C LYS A 19 13.37 -5.47 6.63
N GLN A 20 12.43 -4.77 6.00
CA GLN A 20 12.52 -3.33 5.86
C GLN A 20 12.09 -2.55 7.11
N LEU A 21 11.14 -3.08 7.88
CA LEU A 21 10.75 -2.53 9.18
C LEU A 21 11.82 -2.86 10.22
N ILE A 22 12.30 -4.10 10.25
CA ILE A 22 13.35 -4.54 11.17
C ILE A 22 14.60 -3.68 10.96
N VAL A 23 15.09 -3.55 9.73
CA VAL A 23 16.27 -2.73 9.42
C VAL A 23 16.05 -1.26 9.79
N SER A 24 14.88 -0.66 9.53
CA SER A 24 14.66 0.74 9.91
C SER A 24 14.61 0.94 11.42
N THR A 25 13.99 0.03 12.17
CA THR A 25 13.98 0.06 13.64
C THR A 25 15.36 -0.19 14.24
N LEU A 26 16.16 -1.06 13.62
CA LEU A 26 17.51 -1.39 14.08
C LEU A 26 18.47 -0.23 13.83
N ILE A 27 18.34 0.45 12.68
CA ILE A 27 19.05 1.72 12.40
C ILE A 27 18.66 2.79 13.42
N LEU A 28 17.36 2.95 13.70
CA LEU A 28 16.90 3.90 14.71
C LEU A 28 17.50 3.56 16.08
N PHE A 29 17.48 2.29 16.47
CA PHE A 29 18.07 1.84 17.73
C PHE A 29 19.58 2.14 17.79
N GLY A 30 20.32 1.85 16.71
CA GLY A 30 21.73 2.19 16.60
C GLY A 30 21.98 3.69 16.70
N TYR A 31 21.13 4.52 16.09
CA TYR A 31 21.20 5.97 16.20
C TYR A 31 20.98 6.45 17.65
N LEU A 32 19.96 5.94 18.34
CA LEU A 32 19.69 6.28 19.74
C LEU A 32 20.86 5.92 20.65
N TRP A 33 21.45 4.74 20.42
CA TRP A 33 22.62 4.28 21.15
C TRP A 33 23.84 5.18 20.87
N LEU A 34 24.10 5.52 19.61
CA LEU A 34 25.20 6.41 19.20
C LEU A 34 25.08 7.79 19.84
N VAL A 35 23.89 8.40 19.83
CA VAL A 35 23.63 9.70 20.49
C VAL A 35 23.88 9.59 22.00
N GLY A 36 23.48 8.49 22.62
CA GLY A 36 23.78 8.21 24.02
C GLY A 36 25.28 8.13 24.30
N SER A 37 26.02 7.39 23.49
CA SER A 37 27.49 7.25 23.61
C SER A 37 28.21 8.58 23.43
N LEU A 38 27.87 9.34 22.38
CA LEU A 38 28.46 10.66 22.12
C LEU A 38 28.19 11.65 23.24
N HIS A 39 26.99 11.59 23.83
CA HIS A 39 26.65 12.45 24.95
C HIS A 39 27.44 12.07 26.22
N ALA A 40 27.66 10.77 26.47
CA ALA A 40 28.49 10.34 27.59
C ALA A 40 29.94 10.82 27.45
N ASP A 41 30.53 10.70 26.25
CA ASP A 41 31.86 11.25 25.96
C ASP A 41 31.91 12.78 26.13
N TYR A 42 30.86 13.47 25.69
CA TYR A 42 30.78 14.92 25.85
C TYR A 42 30.66 15.36 27.31
N LEU A 43 29.94 14.61 28.15
CA LEU A 43 29.86 14.89 29.59
C LEU A 43 31.23 14.73 30.25
N ASN A 44 31.97 13.69 29.91
CA ASN A 44 33.34 13.51 30.40
C ASN A 44 34.23 14.69 29.99
N TYR A 45 34.11 15.17 28.75
CA TYR A 45 34.84 16.36 28.29
C TYR A 45 34.43 17.64 29.05
N ALA A 46 33.13 17.84 29.27
CA ALA A 46 32.62 19.00 29.98
C ALA A 46 33.01 19.00 31.46
N GLU A 47 33.10 17.84 32.09
CA GLU A 47 33.59 17.67 33.47
C GLU A 47 35.06 18.11 33.59
N LEU A 48 35.90 17.79 32.61
CA LEU A 48 37.30 18.25 32.55
C LEU A 48 37.43 19.78 32.42
N LEU A 49 36.41 20.46 31.89
CA LEU A 49 36.41 21.93 31.73
C LEU A 49 35.81 22.66 32.95
N GLU A 50 35.24 21.96 33.94
CA GLU A 50 34.49 22.49 35.08
C GLU A 50 33.34 23.47 34.71
N ASP A 51 32.94 23.53 33.44
CA ASP A 51 31.94 24.48 32.93
C ASP A 51 30.54 23.84 32.87
N GLN A 52 29.76 24.12 33.92
CA GLN A 52 28.37 23.65 34.08
C GLN A 52 27.42 24.21 33.00
N SER A 53 27.74 25.35 32.38
CA SER A 53 26.90 25.94 31.35
C SER A 53 26.95 25.14 30.04
N VAL A 54 28.10 24.54 29.76
CA VAL A 54 28.36 23.71 28.59
C VAL A 54 27.70 22.34 28.74
N ALA A 55 27.69 21.81 29.97
CA ALA A 55 26.92 20.61 30.32
C ALA A 55 25.42 20.79 30.07
N GLY A 56 24.82 21.93 30.47
CA GLY A 56 23.39 22.20 30.25
C GLY A 56 22.97 22.27 28.77
N ARG A 57 23.79 22.90 27.92
CA ARG A 57 23.51 22.99 26.47
C ARG A 57 23.54 21.62 25.77
N SER A 58 24.39 20.72 26.25
CA SER A 58 24.49 19.35 25.71
C SER A 58 23.21 18.53 25.88
N PHE A 59 22.44 18.78 26.94
CA PHE A 59 21.14 18.14 27.16
C PHE A 59 20.11 18.59 26.13
N VAL A 60 20.05 19.88 25.81
CA VAL A 60 19.16 20.40 24.76
C VAL A 60 19.51 19.79 23.41
N LEU A 61 20.81 19.71 23.10
CA LEU A 61 21.33 19.09 21.88
C LEU A 61 21.01 17.59 21.81
N LYS A 62 21.11 16.85 22.91
CA LYS A 62 20.71 15.44 23.01
C LYS A 62 19.23 15.25 22.70
N TRP A 63 18.36 16.03 23.31
CA TRP A 63 16.92 15.95 23.06
C TRP A 63 16.55 16.37 21.64
N ALA A 64 17.22 17.38 21.09
CA ALA A 64 17.04 17.78 19.69
C ALA A 64 17.48 16.68 18.71
N ALA A 65 18.61 16.01 18.98
CA ALA A 65 19.07 14.87 18.20
C ALA A 65 18.07 13.70 18.27
N LEU A 66 17.63 13.32 19.48
CA LEU A 66 16.61 12.29 19.69
C LEU A 66 15.32 12.59 18.92
N ALA A 67 14.78 13.79 19.08
CA ALA A 67 13.58 14.23 18.38
C ALA A 67 13.78 14.23 16.86
N GLY A 68 14.94 14.71 16.39
CA GLY A 68 15.31 14.70 14.98
C GLY A 68 15.32 13.29 14.38
N GLY A 69 15.97 12.32 15.03
CA GLY A 69 15.99 10.94 14.57
C GLY A 69 14.61 10.31 14.46
N VAL A 70 13.74 10.56 15.45
CA VAL A 70 12.34 10.08 15.44
C VAL A 70 11.53 10.74 14.33
N LEU A 71 11.69 12.06 14.13
CA LEU A 71 11.00 12.79 13.06
C LEU A 71 11.43 12.32 11.67
N ILE A 72 12.72 12.05 11.47
CA ILE A 72 13.24 11.49 10.21
C ILE A 72 12.64 10.10 9.97
N TYR A 73 12.59 9.26 11.00
CA TYR A 73 11.97 7.93 10.91
C TYR A 73 10.48 8.01 10.52
N LEU A 74 9.71 8.85 11.21
CA LEU A 74 8.29 9.05 10.93
C LEU A 74 8.08 9.66 9.54
N GLY A 75 8.86 10.67 9.17
CA GLY A 75 8.80 11.31 7.85
C GLY A 75 9.09 10.33 6.72
N TYR A 76 10.12 9.49 6.88
CA TYR A 76 10.44 8.43 5.92
C TYR A 76 9.28 7.44 5.74
N HIS A 77 8.68 6.97 6.84
CA HIS A 77 7.55 6.04 6.78
C HIS A 77 6.27 6.69 6.22
N PHE A 78 6.01 7.96 6.55
CA PHE A 78 4.84 8.71 6.06
C PHE A 78 4.93 8.99 4.55
N VAL A 79 6.04 9.52 4.07
CA VAL A 79 6.26 9.82 2.63
C VAL A 79 6.21 8.53 1.81
N ARG A 80 6.80 7.45 2.33
CA ARG A 80 6.83 6.16 1.64
C ARG A 80 5.46 5.47 1.61
N GLY A 81 4.69 5.57 2.69
CA GLY A 81 3.30 5.11 2.75
C GLY A 81 2.42 5.83 1.73
N SER A 82 2.57 7.16 1.62
CA SER A 82 1.88 7.98 0.63
C SER A 82 2.27 7.63 -0.81
N ARG A 83 3.56 7.42 -1.10
CA ARG A 83 4.03 6.95 -2.43
C ARG A 83 3.45 5.58 -2.80
N ARG A 84 3.43 4.62 -1.87
CA ARG A 84 2.86 3.29 -2.13
C ARG A 84 1.35 3.36 -2.41
N ARG A 85 0.61 4.23 -1.70
CA ARG A 85 -0.81 4.50 -1.98
C ARG A 85 -1.00 5.10 -3.37
N LYS A 86 -0.18 6.09 -3.75
CA LYS A 86 -0.22 6.71 -5.09
C LYS A 86 0.14 5.74 -6.21
N ILE A 87 1.11 4.86 -6.01
CA ILE A 87 1.49 3.83 -7.00
C ILE A 87 0.36 2.82 -7.19
N LYS A 88 -0.22 2.28 -6.10
CA LYS A 88 -1.39 1.40 -6.20
C LYS A 88 -2.59 2.10 -6.82
N ALA A 89 -2.87 3.34 -6.45
CA ALA A 89 -3.95 4.12 -7.05
C ALA A 89 -3.72 4.33 -8.56
N LYS A 90 -2.49 4.62 -8.99
CA LYS A 90 -2.09 4.78 -10.40
C LYS A 90 -2.09 3.46 -11.18
N GLU A 91 -1.85 2.34 -10.51
CA GLU A 91 -1.96 1.00 -11.09
C GLU A 91 -3.42 0.59 -11.29
N ILE A 92 -4.31 0.99 -10.38
CA ILE A 92 -5.78 0.82 -10.51
C ILE A 92 -6.37 1.78 -11.57
N THR A 93 -5.75 2.95 -11.79
CA THR A 93 -6.18 3.95 -12.80
C THR A 93 -5.40 3.91 -14.11
N ARG A 94 -4.41 3.03 -14.28
CA ARG A 94 -3.98 2.63 -15.62
C ARG A 94 -5.06 1.71 -16.15
N PRO A 95 -5.88 2.12 -17.14
CA PRO A 95 -6.62 1.12 -17.87
C PRO A 95 -5.53 0.32 -18.60
N GLY A 96 -5.25 -0.89 -18.12
CA GLY A 96 -4.77 -1.92 -19.03
C GLY A 96 -5.72 -1.91 -20.22
N GLY A 97 -5.18 -2.04 -21.43
CA GLY A 97 -5.89 -1.93 -22.71
C GLY A 97 -7.10 -2.88 -22.89
N GLU A 98 -7.50 -3.59 -21.85
CA GLU A 98 -8.71 -4.38 -21.73
C GLU A 98 -9.97 -3.51 -21.60
N LYS A 99 -9.95 -2.41 -20.82
CA LYS A 99 -11.14 -1.54 -20.70
C LYS A 99 -11.43 -0.74 -21.98
N GLU A 100 -10.38 -0.34 -22.68
CA GLU A 100 -10.49 0.37 -23.96
C GLU A 100 -10.88 -0.60 -25.09
N LYS A 101 -10.36 -1.85 -25.08
CA LYS A 101 -10.84 -2.94 -25.95
C LYS A 101 -12.29 -3.32 -25.68
N ILE A 102 -12.72 -3.39 -24.42
CA ILE A 102 -14.13 -3.68 -24.06
C ILE A 102 -15.03 -2.53 -24.50
N LYS A 103 -14.59 -1.26 -24.35
CA LYS A 103 -15.36 -0.12 -24.85
C LYS A 103 -15.46 -0.13 -26.38
N LEU A 104 -14.36 -0.40 -27.09
CA LEU A 104 -14.35 -0.56 -28.55
C LEU A 104 -15.16 -1.76 -29.03
N MET A 105 -15.20 -2.87 -28.28
CA MET A 105 -16.06 -4.02 -28.57
C MET A 105 -17.54 -3.69 -28.34
N ILE A 106 -17.89 -3.00 -27.26
CA ILE A 106 -19.28 -2.56 -26.98
C ILE A 106 -19.75 -1.54 -28.02
N GLU A 107 -18.85 -0.68 -28.51
CA GLU A 107 -19.16 0.33 -29.52
C GLU A 107 -19.26 -0.30 -30.93
N SER A 108 -18.46 -1.34 -31.20
CA SER A 108 -18.56 -2.19 -32.40
C SER A 108 -19.83 -3.06 -32.40
N GLU A 109 -20.25 -3.58 -31.25
CA GLU A 109 -21.47 -4.38 -31.10
C GLU A 109 -22.75 -3.54 -31.23
N LYS A 110 -22.68 -2.23 -30.92
CA LYS A 110 -23.75 -1.26 -31.22
C LYS A 110 -23.90 -0.92 -32.70
N ALA A 111 -22.92 -1.24 -33.54
CA ALA A 111 -22.98 -1.00 -34.99
C ALA A 111 -23.58 -2.19 -35.78
N GLY A 112 -23.85 -3.32 -35.12
CA GLY A 112 -24.60 -4.43 -35.69
C GLY A 112 -26.11 -4.19 -35.65
N PRO A 113 -26.90 -4.79 -36.56
CA PRO A 113 -28.35 -4.76 -36.46
C PRO A 113 -28.77 -5.34 -35.11
N ASP A 114 -29.48 -4.53 -34.32
CA ASP A 114 -29.88 -4.85 -32.95
C ASP A 114 -30.55 -6.24 -32.90
N PRO A 115 -30.00 -7.21 -32.16
CA PRO A 115 -30.51 -8.59 -32.12
C PRO A 115 -31.94 -8.68 -31.56
N PHE A 116 -32.42 -7.62 -30.91
CA PHE A 116 -33.78 -7.52 -30.38
C PHE A 116 -34.67 -6.56 -31.17
N ALA A 117 -34.24 -6.03 -32.33
CA ALA A 117 -35.01 -5.09 -33.14
C ALA A 117 -36.40 -5.65 -33.50
N GLY A 118 -36.45 -6.94 -33.85
CA GLY A 118 -37.71 -7.64 -34.17
C GLY A 118 -38.66 -7.81 -32.98
N ILE A 119 -38.15 -7.80 -31.74
CA ILE A 119 -38.98 -7.85 -30.53
C ILE A 119 -39.49 -6.44 -30.20
N ARG A 120 -38.65 -5.41 -30.34
CA ARG A 120 -39.02 -4.02 -30.04
C ARG A 120 -40.05 -3.45 -31.01
N ALA A 121 -40.05 -3.92 -32.26
CA ALA A 121 -41.02 -3.49 -33.27
C ALA A 121 -42.44 -4.05 -33.03
N LYS A 122 -42.63 -5.01 -32.10
CA LYS A 122 -43.93 -5.61 -31.81
C LYS A 122 -44.67 -4.79 -30.75
N GLN A 123 -45.93 -4.43 -31.04
CA GLN A 123 -46.79 -3.66 -30.13
C GLN A 123 -47.15 -4.42 -28.85
N HIS A 124 -47.27 -5.76 -28.92
CA HIS A 124 -47.47 -6.63 -27.78
C HIS A 124 -46.67 -7.92 -27.97
N LEU A 125 -46.20 -8.50 -26.86
CA LEU A 125 -45.55 -9.80 -26.86
C LEU A 125 -46.61 -10.87 -26.70
N ARG A 126 -46.69 -11.80 -27.66
CA ARG A 126 -47.65 -12.91 -27.61
C ARG A 126 -47.28 -13.87 -26.48
N SER A 127 -48.30 -14.37 -25.79
CA SER A 127 -48.14 -15.40 -24.77
C SER A 127 -47.79 -16.76 -25.40
N ARG A 128 -47.18 -17.66 -24.62
CA ARG A 128 -46.90 -19.04 -25.06
C ARG A 128 -48.17 -19.79 -25.48
N ALA A 129 -49.30 -19.52 -24.85
CA ALA A 129 -50.58 -20.13 -25.21
C ALA A 129 -51.07 -19.66 -26.58
N GLU A 130 -50.97 -18.36 -26.88
CA GLU A 130 -51.35 -17.80 -28.18
C GLU A 130 -50.48 -18.33 -29.32
N MET A 131 -49.17 -18.54 -29.08
CA MET A 131 -48.27 -19.13 -30.07
C MET A 131 -48.61 -20.58 -30.40
N MET A 132 -49.21 -21.33 -29.47
CA MET A 132 -49.60 -22.72 -29.70
C MET A 132 -50.91 -22.83 -30.48
N ILE A 133 -51.87 -21.92 -30.23
CA ILE A 133 -53.17 -21.87 -30.91
C ILE A 133 -53.00 -21.48 -32.39
N ASP A 134 -52.20 -20.43 -32.68
CA ASP A 134 -51.95 -19.98 -34.05
C ASP A 134 -51.22 -21.06 -34.89
N LYS A 135 -50.46 -21.95 -34.22
CA LYS A 135 -49.77 -23.06 -34.89
C LYS A 135 -50.70 -24.23 -35.19
N SER A 136 -51.71 -24.49 -34.35
CA SER A 136 -52.70 -25.54 -34.60
C SER A 136 -53.72 -25.18 -35.68
N ASP A 137 -53.90 -23.89 -35.96
CA ASP A 137 -54.84 -23.41 -36.98
C ASP A 137 -54.24 -23.40 -38.41
N GLN A 138 -52.94 -23.70 -38.56
CA GLN A 138 -52.22 -23.73 -39.84
C GLN A 138 -51.86 -25.15 -40.32
N GLU A 139 -52.28 -26.19 -39.60
CA GLU A 139 -52.25 -27.60 -40.03
C GLU A 139 -53.64 -28.07 -40.49
#